data_AF-A0A7W0VFY5-F1
#
_entry.id   AF-A0A7W0VFY5-F1
#
_cell.length_a   1.000
_cell.length_b   1.000
_cell.length_c   1.000
_cell.angle_alpha   90.00
_cell.angle_beta   90.00
_cell.angle_gamma   90.00
#
_symmetry.space_group_name_H-M   'P 1'
#
loop_
_entity.id
_entity.type
_entity.pdbx_description
1 polymer ?
#
loop_
_entity_poly.entity_id
_entity_poly.type
_entity_poly.pdbx_seq_one_letter_code
_entity_poly.pdbx_strand_id
1 'polypeptide(L)'
;MSRVVAALAALCVVALTACLPPTPAVPPAPPPRTVAPAGPPPVVPLDQDLPRLAQRATKLYQDVAEGFAAAGVDCAAATTRLRTLQQTYADVVAANAKVLHDGRARELRAALEPHAETLDTAAKAIVDSPTMANCSPDRTFTDTFDELVGAPP
;
A
#
# COMPACT_ATOMS: atom_id res chain seq x y z
N MET A 1 28.30 2.48 -18.73
CA MET A 1 29.43 1.87 -18.00
C MET A 1 30.73 2.49 -18.50
N SER A 2 31.25 3.52 -17.83
CA SER A 2 32.60 4.05 -18.05
C SER A 2 33.07 4.61 -16.70
N ARG A 3 33.84 3.87 -15.88
CA ARG A 3 35.33 3.85 -15.87
C ARG A 3 35.87 5.27 -15.87
N VAL A 4 36.15 5.88 -14.70
CA VAL A 4 37.36 5.74 -13.86
C VAL A 4 38.63 6.03 -14.65
N VAL A 5 39.60 6.65 -13.97
CA VAL A 5 41.02 6.88 -14.33
C VAL A 5 41.23 8.32 -14.82
N ALA A 6 41.60 9.22 -13.91
CA ALA A 6 42.99 9.65 -13.64
C ALA A 6 43.41 10.73 -14.64
N ALA A 7 44.27 11.69 -14.36
CA ALA A 7 45.06 12.11 -13.22
C ALA A 7 45.73 13.42 -13.71
N LEU A 8 46.28 14.21 -12.77
CA LEU A 8 47.55 14.93 -12.87
C LEU A 8 47.88 15.63 -14.22
N ALA A 9 48.24 16.90 -14.31
CA ALA A 9 48.86 17.82 -13.35
C ALA A 9 48.93 19.17 -14.09
N ALA A 10 48.70 20.30 -13.40
CA ALA A 10 49.76 21.19 -12.93
C ALA A 10 50.29 22.19 -13.98
N LEU A 11 51.03 23.16 -13.43
CA LEU A 11 51.61 24.38 -14.02
C LEU A 11 50.64 25.55 -14.07
N CYS A 12 50.97 26.75 -13.58
CA CYS A 12 52.19 27.33 -13.02
C CYS A 12 51.75 28.70 -12.41
N VAL A 13 52.37 29.36 -11.44
CA VAL A 13 53.73 29.92 -11.44
C VAL A 13 54.05 30.41 -10.01
N VAL A 14 55.30 30.23 -9.62
CA VAL A 14 56.00 30.55 -8.36
C VAL A 14 56.39 32.05 -8.35
N ALA A 15 55.89 32.83 -7.37
CA ALA A 15 56.56 33.38 -6.17
C ALA A 15 57.60 34.50 -6.36
N LEU A 16 57.55 35.49 -5.45
CA LEU A 16 58.67 36.15 -4.74
C LEU A 16 58.07 37.25 -3.84
N THR A 17 58.38 37.45 -2.54
CA THR A 17 59.13 36.66 -1.55
C THR A 17 59.06 37.36 -0.18
N ALA A 18 58.88 36.55 0.88
CA ALA A 18 59.40 36.67 2.25
C ALA A 18 58.98 37.82 3.22
N CYS A 19 58.66 37.36 4.44
CA CYS A 19 58.57 38.03 5.74
C CYS A 19 57.37 38.96 6.02
N LEU A 20 56.21 38.34 6.29
CA LEU A 20 55.13 38.93 7.08
C LEU A 20 55.12 38.35 8.51
N PRO A 21 54.71 39.15 9.52
CA PRO A 21 54.56 38.72 10.92
C PRO A 21 53.46 37.65 11.09
N PRO A 22 53.53 36.82 12.16
CA PRO A 22 52.65 35.67 12.34
C PRO A 22 51.19 36.08 12.52
N THR A 23 50.32 35.49 11.71
CA THR A 23 48.86 35.57 11.83
C THR A 23 48.38 34.87 13.12
N PRO A 24 47.41 35.45 13.85
CA PRO A 24 46.75 34.75 14.95
C PRO A 24 46.02 33.53 14.41
N ALA A 25 46.22 32.38 15.07
CA ALA A 25 45.60 31.11 14.69
C ALA A 25 44.07 31.25 14.74
N VAL A 26 43.41 31.10 13.59
CA VAL A 26 41.96 30.97 13.50
C VAL A 26 41.61 29.56 14.02
N PRO A 27 40.77 29.42 15.07
CA PRO A 27 40.34 28.11 15.53
C PRO A 27 39.60 27.38 14.41
N PRO A 28 39.79 26.05 14.26
CA PRO A 28 39.20 25.28 13.19
C PRO A 28 37.68 25.39 13.21
N ALA A 29 37.08 25.62 12.04
CA ALA A 29 35.63 25.62 11.89
C ALA A 29 35.06 24.29 12.43
N PRO A 30 33.99 24.32 13.24
CA PRO A 30 33.35 23.09 13.69
C PRO A 30 32.89 22.29 12.47
N PRO A 31 33.04 20.95 12.49
CA PRO A 31 32.64 20.12 11.37
C PRO A 31 31.15 20.34 11.07
N PRO A 32 30.75 20.32 9.79
CA PRO A 32 29.34 20.45 9.42
C PRO A 32 28.54 19.38 10.17
N ARG A 33 27.53 19.81 10.93
CA ARG A 33 26.62 18.89 11.59
C ARG A 33 25.88 18.11 10.51
N THR A 34 26.17 16.82 10.39
CA THR A 34 25.38 15.89 9.59
C THR A 34 23.97 15.87 10.17
N VAL A 35 23.03 16.55 9.52
CA VAL A 35 21.60 16.40 9.82
C VAL A 35 21.24 14.99 9.40
N ALA A 36 20.94 14.12 10.36
CA ALA A 36 20.43 12.79 10.06
C ALA A 36 19.18 12.95 9.19
N PRO A 37 19.06 12.19 8.08
CA PRO A 37 17.86 12.24 7.26
C PRO A 37 16.65 11.96 8.16
N ALA A 38 15.62 12.81 8.04
CA ALA A 38 14.36 12.60 8.73
C ALA A 38 13.90 11.17 8.42
N GLY A 39 13.61 10.38 9.46
CA GLY A 39 13.14 9.02 9.31
C GLY A 39 11.89 8.96 8.43
N PRO A 40 11.58 7.80 7.83
CA PRO A 40 10.37 7.66 7.03
C PRO A 40 9.13 8.08 7.85
N PRO A 41 8.13 8.70 7.22
CA PRO A 41 6.93 9.14 7.93
C PRO A 41 6.23 7.92 8.57
N PRO A 42 5.57 8.12 9.72
CA PRO A 42 4.84 7.05 10.37
C PRO A 42 3.75 6.51 9.44
N VAL A 43 3.70 5.19 9.28
CA VAL A 43 2.65 4.51 8.53
C VAL A 43 1.40 4.49 9.40
N VAL A 44 0.33 5.15 8.94
CA VAL A 44 -0.97 5.11 9.61
C VAL A 44 -1.62 3.74 9.37
N PRO A 45 -2.02 3.01 10.43
CA PRO A 45 -2.78 1.77 10.30
C PRO A 45 -4.07 1.95 9.51
N LEU A 46 -4.44 0.95 8.71
CA LEU A 46 -5.58 1.08 7.80
C LEU A 46 -6.93 1.22 8.53
N ASP A 47 -7.06 0.65 9.73
CA ASP A 47 -8.24 0.81 10.60
C ASP A 47 -8.40 2.24 11.16
N GLN A 48 -7.35 3.06 11.09
CA GLN A 48 -7.37 4.48 11.50
C GLN A 48 -7.59 5.42 10.31
N ASP A 49 -7.27 4.96 9.10
CA ASP A 49 -7.43 5.70 7.84
C ASP A 49 -8.68 5.21 7.09
N LEU A 50 -9.86 5.62 7.57
CA LEU A 50 -11.14 5.18 7.01
C LEU A 50 -11.33 5.53 5.52
N PRO A 51 -10.91 6.71 5.01
CA PRO A 51 -10.97 6.99 3.58
C PRO A 51 -10.15 6.00 2.75
N ARG A 52 -8.93 5.67 3.19
CA ARG A 52 -8.10 4.66 2.49
C ARG A 52 -8.68 3.25 2.62
N LEU A 53 -9.23 2.91 3.78
CA LEU A 53 -9.93 1.64 3.98
C LEU A 53 -11.13 1.53 3.03
N ALA A 54 -11.95 2.57 2.91
CA ALA A 54 -13.10 2.60 2.00
C ALA A 54 -12.69 2.46 0.53
N GLN A 55 -11.64 3.16 0.11
CA GLN A 55 -11.10 3.03 -1.26
C GLN A 55 -10.65 1.59 -1.53
N ARG A 56 -9.91 0.97 -0.60
CA ARG A 56 -9.40 -0.40 -0.79
C ARG A 56 -10.48 -1.46 -0.68
N ALA A 57 -11.47 -1.28 0.19
CA ALA A 57 -12.65 -2.14 0.26
C ALA A 57 -13.45 -2.08 -1.04
N THR A 58 -13.61 -0.89 -1.63
CA THR A 58 -14.26 -0.75 -2.95
C THR A 58 -13.50 -1.51 -4.03
N LYS A 59 -12.16 -1.40 -4.04
CA LYS A 59 -11.32 -2.13 -4.99
C LYS A 59 -11.39 -3.66 -4.79
N LEU A 60 -11.50 -4.14 -3.55
CA LEU A 60 -11.72 -5.56 -3.26
C LEU A 60 -12.99 -6.07 -3.95
N TYR A 61 -14.13 -5.38 -3.81
CA TYR A 61 -15.38 -5.79 -4.46
C TYR A 61 -15.27 -5.80 -5.99
N GLN A 62 -14.60 -4.80 -6.58
CA GLN A 62 -14.33 -4.78 -8.01
C GLN A 62 -13.48 -5.97 -8.47
N ASP A 63 -12.45 -6.33 -7.70
CA ASP A 63 -11.55 -7.44 -8.03
C ASP A 63 -12.20 -8.81 -7.88
N VAL A 64 -13.15 -8.94 -6.94
CA VAL A 64 -13.99 -10.13 -6.83
C VAL A 64 -14.92 -10.23 -8.04
N ALA A 65 -15.58 -9.14 -8.42
CA ALA A 65 -16.44 -9.11 -9.60
C ALA A 65 -15.67 -9.47 -10.88
N GLU A 66 -14.49 -8.87 -11.09
CA GLU A 66 -13.59 -9.19 -12.21
C GLU A 66 -13.14 -10.66 -12.16
N GLY A 67 -12.77 -11.15 -10.98
CA GLY A 67 -12.39 -12.53 -10.77
C GLY A 67 -13.49 -13.53 -11.14
N PHE A 68 -14.74 -13.23 -10.78
CA PHE A 68 -15.89 -14.07 -11.12
C PHE A 68 -16.22 -13.99 -12.61
N ALA A 69 -16.16 -12.81 -13.21
CA ALA A 69 -16.32 -12.67 -14.65
C ALA A 69 -15.27 -13.49 -15.43
N ALA A 70 -14.02 -13.52 -14.95
CA ALA A 70 -12.94 -14.30 -15.57
C ALA A 70 -13.09 -15.81 -15.34
N ALA A 71 -13.54 -16.24 -14.16
CA ALA A 71 -13.72 -17.65 -13.84
C ALA A 71 -14.96 -18.27 -14.51
N GLY A 72 -16.02 -17.49 -14.74
CA GLY A 72 -17.26 -17.97 -15.32
C GLY A 72 -17.88 -19.07 -14.46
N VAL A 73 -17.98 -20.29 -14.99
CA VAL A 73 -18.56 -21.45 -14.27
C VAL A 73 -17.49 -22.38 -13.66
N ASP A 74 -16.20 -22.03 -13.77
CA ASP A 74 -15.11 -22.83 -13.19
C ASP A 74 -14.94 -22.51 -11.69
N CYS A 75 -15.54 -23.35 -10.84
CA CYS A 75 -15.51 -23.16 -9.39
C CYS A 75 -14.11 -23.35 -8.78
N ALA A 76 -13.24 -24.14 -9.40
CA ALA A 76 -11.87 -24.31 -8.92
C ALA A 76 -11.02 -23.07 -9.22
N ALA A 77 -11.19 -22.49 -10.42
CA ALA A 77 -10.58 -21.22 -10.78
C ALA A 77 -11.10 -20.07 -9.91
N ALA A 78 -12.41 -19.99 -9.70
CA ALA A 78 -13.03 -18.98 -8.84
C ALA A 78 -12.51 -19.06 -7.40
N THR A 79 -12.46 -20.27 -6.83
CA THR A 79 -11.94 -20.48 -5.46
C THR A 79 -10.46 -20.11 -5.37
N THR A 80 -9.65 -20.49 -6.36
CA THR A 80 -8.22 -20.11 -6.40
C THR A 80 -8.07 -18.58 -6.45
N ARG A 81 -8.90 -17.91 -7.25
CA ARG A 81 -8.92 -16.45 -7.34
C ARG A 81 -9.30 -15.81 -6.00
N LEU A 82 -10.33 -16.32 -5.31
CA LEU A 82 -10.73 -15.82 -3.99
C LEU A 82 -9.59 -15.96 -2.97
N ARG A 83 -8.88 -17.09 -2.91
CA ARG A 83 -7.71 -17.25 -2.01
C ARG A 83 -6.61 -16.25 -2.30
N THR A 84 -6.33 -15.95 -3.57
CA THR A 84 -5.38 -14.90 -3.94
C THR A 84 -5.85 -13.52 -3.45
N LEU A 85 -7.15 -13.22 -3.58
CA LEU A 85 -7.72 -11.95 -3.10
C LEU A 85 -7.67 -11.86 -1.57
N GLN A 86 -7.94 -12.94 -0.84
CA GLN A 86 -7.79 -12.99 0.62
C GLN A 86 -6.37 -12.59 1.05
N GLN A 87 -5.35 -13.15 0.41
CA GLN A 87 -3.95 -12.81 0.71
C GLN A 87 -3.63 -11.35 0.36
N THR A 88 -4.18 -10.86 -0.75
CA THR A 88 -3.95 -9.48 -1.23
C THR A 88 -4.62 -8.43 -0.36
N TYR A 89 -5.79 -8.76 0.19
CA TYR A 89 -6.65 -7.85 0.95
C TYR A 89 -6.78 -8.22 2.43
N ALA A 90 -5.86 -9.04 2.96
CA ALA A 90 -5.87 -9.48 4.35
C ALA A 90 -5.90 -8.30 5.34
N ASP A 91 -5.20 -7.21 5.02
CA ASP A 91 -5.18 -5.99 5.83
C ASP A 91 -6.51 -5.21 5.77
N VAL A 92 -7.24 -5.24 4.65
CA VAL A 92 -8.58 -4.67 4.53
C VAL A 92 -9.58 -5.46 5.37
N VAL A 93 -9.53 -6.80 5.31
CA VAL A 93 -10.41 -7.67 6.12
C VAL A 93 -10.14 -7.44 7.61
N ALA A 94 -8.87 -7.44 8.02
CA ALA A 94 -8.49 -7.19 9.41
C ALA A 94 -8.89 -5.78 9.89
N ALA A 95 -8.67 -4.75 9.06
CA ALA A 95 -9.04 -3.38 9.40
C ALA A 95 -10.55 -3.18 9.49
N ASN A 96 -11.33 -3.75 8.55
CA ASN A 96 -12.79 -3.72 8.61
C ASN A 96 -13.30 -4.40 9.88
N ALA A 97 -12.81 -5.61 10.19
CA ALA A 97 -13.19 -6.34 11.41
C ALA A 97 -12.90 -5.51 12.67
N LYS A 98 -11.72 -4.89 12.75
CA LYS A 98 -11.37 -4.02 13.87
C LYS A 98 -12.26 -2.78 13.98
N VAL A 99 -12.53 -2.09 12.87
CA VAL A 99 -13.41 -0.91 12.86
C VAL A 99 -14.83 -1.26 13.31
N LEU A 100 -15.34 -2.44 12.93
CA LEU A 100 -16.64 -2.93 13.40
C LEU A 100 -16.60 -3.28 14.89
N HIS A 101 -15.57 -4.00 15.34
CA HIS A 101 -15.36 -4.34 16.74
C HIS A 101 -15.25 -3.09 17.64
N ASP A 102 -14.58 -2.05 17.15
CA ASP A 102 -14.41 -0.77 17.86
C ASP A 102 -15.68 0.10 17.83
N GLY A 103 -16.80 -0.39 17.26
CA GLY A 103 -18.08 0.31 17.22
C GLY A 103 -18.16 1.46 16.19
N ARG A 104 -17.18 1.55 15.29
CA ARG A 104 -17.01 2.66 14.33
C ARG A 104 -17.71 2.41 12.99
N ALA A 105 -18.72 1.54 12.97
CA ALA A 105 -19.46 1.17 11.76
C ALA A 105 -20.11 2.37 11.04
N ARG A 106 -20.60 3.38 11.79
CA ARG A 106 -21.18 4.60 11.19
C ARG A 106 -20.12 5.45 10.47
N GLU A 107 -18.93 5.54 11.03
CA GLU A 107 -17.82 6.28 10.44
C GLU A 107 -17.34 5.58 9.17
N LEU A 108 -17.21 4.25 9.20
CA LEU A 108 -16.90 3.46 8.02
C LEU A 108 -17.95 3.63 6.93
N ARG A 109 -19.25 3.59 7.29
CA ARG A 109 -20.34 3.86 6.34
C ARG A 109 -20.21 5.25 5.71
N ALA A 110 -19.96 6.29 6.50
CA ALA A 110 -19.76 7.64 5.98
C ALA A 110 -18.54 7.73 5.04
N ALA A 111 -17.46 6.99 5.32
CA ALA A 111 -16.29 6.92 4.46
C ALA A 111 -16.56 6.14 3.15
N LEU A 112 -17.48 5.18 3.16
CA LEU A 112 -17.89 4.41 1.99
C LEU A 112 -18.90 5.14 1.08
N GLU A 113 -19.61 6.14 1.62
CA GLU A 113 -20.65 6.89 0.90
C GLU A 113 -20.20 7.42 -0.48
N PRO A 114 -19.00 8.01 -0.65
CA PRO A 114 -18.53 8.48 -1.96
C PRO A 114 -18.33 7.35 -2.99
N HIS A 115 -18.31 6.09 -2.54
CA HIS A 115 -18.10 4.89 -3.35
C HIS A 115 -19.36 4.04 -3.50
N ALA A 116 -20.51 4.47 -2.96
CA ALA A 116 -21.71 3.66 -2.84
C ALA A 116 -22.19 3.08 -4.19
N GLU A 117 -22.24 3.89 -5.25
CA GLU A 117 -22.66 3.43 -6.59
C GLU A 117 -21.71 2.37 -7.16
N THR A 118 -20.41 2.55 -6.96
CA THR A 118 -19.40 1.59 -7.42
C THR A 118 -19.47 0.28 -6.64
N LEU A 119 -19.67 0.36 -5.33
CA LEU A 119 -19.88 -0.80 -4.48
C LEU A 119 -21.15 -1.56 -4.87
N ASP A 120 -22.26 -0.85 -5.08
CA ASP A 120 -23.53 -1.47 -5.49
C ASP A 120 -23.40 -2.16 -6.85
N THR A 121 -22.76 -1.50 -7.82
CA THR A 121 -22.50 -2.08 -9.14
C THR A 121 -21.63 -3.34 -9.05
N ALA A 122 -20.55 -3.31 -8.27
CA ALA A 122 -19.68 -4.46 -8.10
C ALA A 122 -20.37 -5.60 -7.33
N ALA A 123 -21.09 -5.29 -6.26
CA ALA A 123 -21.86 -6.27 -5.50
C ALA A 123 -22.93 -6.94 -6.37
N LYS A 124 -23.64 -6.17 -7.19
CA LYS A 124 -24.59 -6.71 -8.17
C LYS A 124 -23.90 -7.64 -9.17
N ALA A 125 -22.76 -7.23 -9.73
CA ALA A 125 -22.00 -8.06 -10.66
C ALA A 125 -21.53 -9.39 -10.03
N ILE A 126 -21.19 -9.38 -8.73
CA ILE A 126 -20.85 -10.60 -7.98
C ILE A 126 -22.07 -11.51 -7.84
N VAL A 127 -23.18 -10.98 -7.32
CA VAL A 127 -24.40 -11.76 -7.03
C VAL A 127 -25.01 -12.34 -8.31
N ASP A 128 -25.05 -11.56 -9.39
CA ASP A 128 -25.61 -11.97 -10.67
C ASP A 128 -24.63 -12.79 -11.52
N SER A 129 -23.42 -13.09 -11.00
CA SER A 129 -22.40 -13.80 -11.78
C SER A 129 -22.75 -15.27 -12.02
N PRO A 130 -22.34 -15.84 -13.17
CA PRO A 130 -22.39 -17.28 -13.37
C PRO A 130 -21.62 -18.06 -12.29
N THR A 131 -20.52 -17.48 -11.77
CA THR A 131 -19.77 -18.08 -10.68
C THR A 131 -20.65 -18.27 -9.46
N MET A 132 -21.38 -17.24 -9.04
CA MET A 132 -22.25 -17.38 -7.88
C MET A 132 -23.36 -18.39 -8.10
N ALA A 133 -24.00 -18.37 -9.26
CA ALA A 133 -25.09 -19.30 -9.58
C ALA A 133 -24.65 -20.78 -9.60
N ASN A 134 -23.41 -21.07 -10.01
CA ASN A 134 -22.93 -22.44 -10.18
C ASN A 134 -22.07 -22.94 -9.00
N CYS A 135 -21.39 -22.04 -8.29
CA CYS A 135 -20.39 -22.40 -7.28
C CYS A 135 -20.88 -22.22 -5.85
N SER A 136 -22.01 -21.54 -5.60
CA SER A 136 -22.57 -21.44 -4.23
C SER A 136 -22.91 -22.79 -3.56
N PRO A 137 -23.20 -23.90 -4.27
CA PRO A 137 -23.36 -25.20 -3.63
C PRO A 137 -22.03 -25.83 -3.20
N ASP A 138 -20.90 -25.37 -3.73
CA ASP A 138 -19.57 -25.83 -3.33
C ASP A 138 -19.17 -25.19 -2.00
N ARG A 139 -18.91 -26.04 -1.01
CA ARG A 139 -18.57 -25.59 0.34
C ARG A 139 -17.24 -24.86 0.38
N THR A 140 -16.23 -25.32 -0.36
CA THR A 140 -14.90 -24.69 -0.34
C THR A 140 -14.97 -23.28 -0.91
N PHE A 141 -15.71 -23.12 -2.00
CA PHE A 141 -15.98 -21.82 -2.61
C PHE A 141 -16.68 -20.89 -1.61
N THR A 142 -17.78 -21.36 -1.00
CA THR A 142 -18.59 -20.55 -0.07
C THR A 142 -17.79 -20.13 1.16
N ASP A 143 -17.09 -21.07 1.81
CA ASP A 143 -16.24 -20.78 2.98
C ASP A 143 -15.15 -19.75 2.62
N THR A 144 -14.53 -19.86 1.43
CA THR A 144 -13.49 -18.91 0.98
C THR A 144 -14.10 -17.53 0.66
N PHE A 145 -15.29 -17.50 0.07
CA PHE A 145 -15.99 -16.25 -0.26
C PHE A 145 -16.40 -15.52 1.02
N ASP A 146 -17.02 -16.21 1.97
CA ASP A 146 -17.49 -15.66 3.24
C ASP A 146 -16.33 -15.07 4.07
N GLU A 147 -15.20 -15.77 4.15
CA GLU A 147 -14.00 -15.27 4.82
C GLU A 147 -13.46 -13.98 4.16
N LEU A 148 -13.62 -13.82 2.85
CA LEU A 148 -13.18 -12.62 2.13
C LEU A 148 -14.12 -11.43 2.31
N VAL A 149 -15.45 -11.65 2.23
CA VAL A 149 -16.44 -10.57 2.18
C VAL A 149 -17.07 -10.23 3.52
N GLY A 150 -17.07 -11.16 4.49
CA GLY A 150 -17.71 -10.89 5.76
C GLY A 150 -17.84 -12.09 6.69
N ALA A 151 -16.79 -12.37 7.45
CA ALA A 151 -16.96 -12.98 8.76
C ALA A 151 -16.08 -12.26 9.80
N PRO A 152 -16.61 -11.25 10.52
CA PRO A 152 -16.24 -11.11 11.92
C PRO A 152 -16.89 -12.25 12.72
N PRO A 153 -16.22 -12.76 13.77
CA PRO A 153 -16.63 -13.95 14.55
C PRO A 153 -18.02 -13.83 15.20
#